data_AF-A0A521JWY4-F1
#
_entry.id   AF-A0A521JWY4-F1
#
_cell.length_a   1.000
_cell.length_b   1.000
_cell.length_c   1.000
_cell.angle_alpha   90.00
_cell.angle_beta   90.00
_cell.angle_gamma   90.00
#
_symmetry.space_group_name_H-M   'P 1'
#
loop_
_entity.id
_entity.type
_entity.pdbx_description
1 polymer ?
#
loop_
_entity_poly.entity_id
_entity_poly.type
_entity_poly.pdbx_seq_one_letter_code
_entity_poly.pdbx_strand_id
1 'polypeptide(L)'
;MKAFTVTLMAALAAPVLAYAAPSLFPAGITNDITPNVEFGVLKAKPDTYKGRAVQLAGRIMEVREVDNGTLIVAKQLPIQEYPAYGPVETVGSTGLIAVLYPGKVDPAGLRDGNKFIVVAEMQGAKAVSFDGATRPQTYLLARCMHVWKTGRYYEISDFPHVADGYYPLEEQTYCTK
;
A
#
# COMPACT_ATOMS: atom_id res chain seq x y z
N MET A 1 23.89 53.66 45.05
CA MET A 1 22.78 52.78 44.60
C MET A 1 22.36 53.17 43.20
N LYS A 2 22.58 52.31 42.20
CA LYS A 2 21.76 52.16 40.99
C LYS A 2 22.23 50.91 40.24
N ALA A 3 21.29 49.99 40.06
CA ALA A 3 21.48 48.63 39.59
C ALA A 3 21.67 48.59 38.06
N PHE A 4 22.55 47.71 37.58
CA PHE A 4 22.62 47.30 36.18
C PHE A 4 21.78 46.02 36.02
N THR A 5 20.64 46.15 35.34
CA THR A 5 19.78 45.04 34.92
C THR A 5 20.39 44.35 33.71
N VAL A 6 20.70 43.05 33.85
CA VAL A 6 21.11 42.17 32.75
C VAL A 6 19.85 41.60 32.10
N THR A 7 19.60 41.96 30.84
CA THR A 7 18.47 41.42 30.06
C THR A 7 18.90 40.13 29.37
N LEU A 8 18.44 38.98 29.88
CA LEU A 8 18.65 37.66 29.30
C LEU A 8 17.64 37.44 28.16
N MET A 9 18.10 37.46 26.90
CA MET A 9 17.28 37.06 25.75
C MET A 9 17.11 35.54 25.73
N ALA A 10 15.93 35.05 26.10
CA ALA A 10 15.54 33.66 25.93
C ALA A 10 15.06 33.43 24.48
N ALA A 11 15.85 32.71 23.68
CA ALA A 11 15.44 32.26 22.36
C ALA A 11 14.42 31.12 22.50
N LEU A 12 13.15 31.36 22.16
CA LEU A 12 12.13 30.33 22.05
C LEU A 12 12.45 29.43 20.84
N ALA A 13 13.02 28.26 21.09
CA ALA A 13 13.07 27.18 20.12
C ALA A 13 11.68 26.55 20.01
N ALA A 14 10.95 26.84 18.94
CA ALA A 14 9.69 26.18 18.64
C ALA A 14 9.97 24.70 18.28
N PRO A 15 9.29 23.72 18.92
CA PRO A 15 9.46 22.33 18.55
C PRO A 15 8.87 22.10 17.16
N VAL A 16 9.73 21.72 16.21
CA VAL A 16 9.29 21.21 14.90
C VAL A 16 8.65 19.85 15.16
N LEU A 17 7.32 19.82 15.24
CA LEU A 17 6.56 18.59 15.22
C LEU A 17 6.74 17.96 13.85
N ALA A 18 7.67 17.01 13.74
CA ALA A 18 7.77 16.13 12.59
C ALA A 18 6.45 15.34 12.51
N TYR A 19 5.59 15.69 11.56
CA TYR A 19 4.36 14.96 11.29
C TYR A 19 4.76 13.62 10.66
N ALA A 20 4.92 12.59 11.49
CA ALA A 20 5.10 11.24 11.00
C ALA A 20 3.83 10.84 10.25
N ALA A 21 3.97 10.47 8.98
CA ALA A 21 2.85 9.93 8.21
C ALA A 21 2.23 8.75 8.97
N PRO A 22 0.89 8.63 9.01
CA PRO A 22 0.24 7.53 9.68
C PRO A 22 0.74 6.19 9.11
N SER A 23 1.20 5.30 9.98
CA SER A 23 1.61 3.96 9.58
C SER A 23 0.38 3.14 9.21
N LEU A 24 0.24 2.76 7.93
CA LEU A 24 -0.90 1.97 7.43
C LEU A 24 -1.02 0.59 8.09
N PHE A 25 0.12 0.05 8.56
CA PHE A 25 0.23 -1.28 9.11
C PHE A 25 0.81 -1.26 10.54
N PRO A 26 0.47 -2.26 11.38
CA PRO A 26 1.16 -2.47 12.65
C PRO A 26 2.64 -2.74 12.45
N ALA A 27 3.51 -2.17 13.30
CA ALA A 27 4.96 -2.29 13.18
C ALA A 27 5.47 -3.75 13.13
N GLY A 28 4.83 -4.66 13.87
CA GLY A 28 5.20 -6.08 13.88
C GLY A 28 5.12 -6.76 12.50
N ILE A 29 4.30 -6.24 11.59
CA ILE A 29 4.11 -6.79 10.24
C ILE A 29 5.17 -6.26 9.26
N THR A 30 5.73 -5.09 9.53
CA THR A 30 6.64 -4.39 8.60
C THR A 30 8.13 -4.59 8.91
N ASN A 31 8.46 -5.12 10.08
CA ASN A 31 9.84 -5.23 10.57
C ASN A 31 10.77 -6.12 9.74
N ASP A 32 10.24 -7.12 9.03
CA ASP A 32 11.01 -8.09 8.22
C ASP A 32 10.90 -7.83 6.71
N ILE A 33 10.27 -6.73 6.29
CA ILE A 33 10.12 -6.37 4.88
C ILE A 33 11.50 -6.18 4.25
N THR A 34 11.70 -6.81 3.10
CA THR A 34 12.89 -6.55 2.28
C THR A 34 12.79 -5.13 1.71
N PRO A 35 13.68 -4.19 2.11
CA PRO A 35 13.54 -2.80 1.72
C PRO A 35 13.86 -2.61 0.23
N ASN A 36 13.14 -1.67 -0.40
CA ASN A 36 13.50 -1.05 -1.68
C ASN A 36 13.75 -2.00 -2.87
N VAL A 37 13.06 -3.14 -2.94
CA VAL A 37 13.15 -4.01 -4.11
C VAL A 37 12.22 -3.49 -5.21
N GLU A 38 12.80 -3.05 -6.32
CA GLU A 38 12.02 -2.64 -7.48
C GLU A 38 11.18 -3.81 -8.03
N PHE A 39 9.92 -3.52 -8.36
CA PHE A 39 9.01 -4.55 -8.86
C PHE A 39 9.50 -5.21 -10.16
N GLY A 40 10.21 -4.48 -11.03
CA GLY A 40 10.80 -5.07 -12.24
C GLY A 40 11.75 -6.24 -11.93
N VAL A 41 12.49 -6.15 -10.82
CA VAL A 41 13.39 -7.22 -10.35
C VAL A 41 12.59 -8.41 -9.81
N LEU A 42 11.55 -8.14 -9.01
CA LEU A 42 10.65 -9.18 -8.50
C LEU A 42 9.96 -9.94 -9.63
N LYS A 43 9.45 -9.21 -10.64
CA LYS A 43 8.78 -9.79 -11.81
C LYS A 43 9.73 -10.63 -12.66
N ALA A 44 10.98 -10.21 -12.81
CA ALA A 44 11.96 -10.93 -13.62
C ALA A 44 12.44 -12.23 -12.97
N LYS A 45 12.54 -12.26 -11.63
CA LYS A 45 13.08 -13.41 -10.87
C LYS A 45 12.25 -13.72 -9.61
N PRO A 46 10.94 -13.99 -9.72
CA PRO A 46 10.06 -14.06 -8.56
C PRO A 46 10.44 -15.22 -7.63
N ASP A 47 10.92 -16.33 -8.17
CA ASP A 47 11.30 -17.51 -7.38
C ASP A 47 12.52 -17.27 -6.47
N THR A 48 13.41 -16.33 -6.81
CA THR A 48 14.56 -15.94 -5.98
C THR A 48 14.12 -15.25 -4.68
N TYR A 49 12.92 -14.69 -4.67
CA TYR A 49 12.38 -13.96 -3.52
C TYR A 49 11.38 -14.80 -2.71
N LYS A 50 11.16 -16.08 -3.04
CA LYS A 50 10.26 -16.96 -2.27
C LYS A 50 10.55 -16.91 -0.77
N GLY A 51 9.50 -16.80 0.03
CA GLY A 51 9.57 -16.72 1.49
C GLY A 51 9.98 -15.35 2.04
N ARG A 52 10.34 -14.38 1.19
CA ARG A 52 10.68 -13.02 1.64
C ARG A 52 9.43 -12.17 1.79
N ALA A 53 9.40 -11.36 2.84
CA ALA A 53 8.41 -10.31 3.00
C ALA A 53 8.70 -9.15 2.04
N VAL A 54 7.68 -8.68 1.34
CA VAL A 54 7.73 -7.54 0.42
C VAL A 54 6.54 -6.61 0.67
N GLN A 55 6.72 -5.34 0.31
CA GLN A 55 5.64 -4.37 0.24
C GLN A 55 5.41 -3.99 -1.23
N LEU A 56 4.18 -4.16 -1.70
CA LEU A 56 3.78 -3.83 -3.07
C LEU A 56 2.46 -3.09 -3.08
N ALA A 57 2.19 -2.38 -4.16
CA ALA A 57 0.94 -1.69 -4.40
C ALA A 57 0.28 -2.18 -5.67
N GLY A 58 -1.05 -2.02 -5.74
CA GLY A 58 -1.78 -2.32 -6.96
C GLY A 58 -3.17 -1.71 -7.03
N ARG A 59 -3.74 -1.80 -8.22
CA ARG A 59 -5.16 -1.53 -8.52
C ARG A 59 -5.84 -2.86 -8.80
N ILE A 60 -6.92 -3.16 -8.07
CA ILE A 60 -7.74 -4.36 -8.30
C ILE A 60 -8.27 -4.33 -9.74
N MET A 61 -8.13 -5.46 -10.43
CA MET A 61 -8.70 -5.71 -11.76
C MET A 61 -9.71 -6.87 -11.76
N GLU A 62 -9.47 -7.87 -10.90
CA GLU A 62 -10.36 -9.00 -10.73
C GLU A 62 -10.25 -9.56 -9.31
N VAL A 63 -11.37 -10.03 -8.76
CA VAL A 63 -11.42 -10.71 -7.47
C VAL A 63 -12.18 -12.03 -7.63
N ARG A 64 -11.61 -13.10 -7.08
CA ARG A 64 -12.23 -14.43 -7.06
C ARG A 64 -12.09 -15.05 -5.68
N GLU A 65 -13.16 -15.65 -5.20
CA GLU A 65 -13.07 -16.56 -4.06
C GLU A 65 -12.44 -17.88 -4.51
N VAL A 66 -11.54 -18.40 -3.69
CA VAL A 66 -10.84 -19.68 -3.87
C VAL A 66 -10.82 -20.40 -2.53
N ASP A 67 -10.52 -21.70 -2.52
CA ASP A 67 -10.62 -22.55 -1.32
C ASP A 67 -9.86 -22.01 -0.10
N ASN A 68 -8.77 -21.27 -0.33
CA ASN A 68 -7.89 -20.74 0.71
C ASN A 68 -7.97 -19.21 0.88
N GLY A 69 -9.03 -18.57 0.40
CA GLY A 69 -9.31 -17.15 0.65
C GLY A 69 -9.75 -16.40 -0.60
N THR A 70 -9.29 -15.17 -0.73
CA THR A 70 -9.63 -14.29 -1.86
C THR A 70 -8.41 -14.08 -2.72
N LEU A 71 -8.48 -14.50 -3.98
CA LEU A 71 -7.46 -14.22 -5.00
C LEU A 71 -7.80 -12.90 -5.70
N ILE A 72 -6.89 -11.94 -5.56
CA ILE A 72 -6.98 -10.62 -6.16
C ILE A 72 -5.95 -10.54 -7.30
N VAL A 73 -6.40 -10.31 -8.51
CA VAL A 73 -5.52 -9.96 -9.64
C VAL A 73 -5.51 -8.45 -9.76
N ALA A 74 -4.30 -7.88 -9.78
CA ALA A 74 -4.14 -6.43 -9.75
C ALA A 74 -3.04 -5.97 -10.70
N LYS A 75 -3.24 -4.80 -11.30
CA LYS A 75 -2.18 -4.03 -11.94
C LYS A 75 -1.25 -3.52 -10.84
N GLN A 76 0.03 -3.84 -10.91
CA GLN A 76 1.00 -3.37 -9.93
C GLN A 76 1.22 -1.86 -10.08
N LEU A 77 1.23 -1.11 -8.99
CA LEU A 77 1.48 0.34 -9.00
C LEU A 77 2.72 0.68 -8.17
N PRO A 78 3.48 1.72 -8.55
CA PRO A 78 4.47 2.29 -7.66
C PRO A 78 3.79 2.90 -6.43
N ILE A 79 4.52 2.91 -5.31
CA ILE A 79 4.14 3.61 -4.08
C ILE A 79 4.80 4.97 -4.13
N GLN A 80 4.00 6.03 -4.05
CA GLN A 80 4.46 7.40 -3.94
C GLN A 80 4.42 7.81 -2.47
N GLU A 81 5.46 8.49 -1.99
CA GLU A 81 5.51 9.04 -0.63
C GLU A 81 5.01 10.48 -0.54
N TYR A 82 5.19 11.26 -1.62
CA TYR A 82 4.85 12.68 -1.70
C TYR A 82 4.27 13.02 -3.09
N PRO A 83 3.22 13.86 -3.21
CA PRO A 83 2.60 14.69 -2.16
C PRO A 83 1.56 13.97 -1.28
N ALA A 84 1.12 12.78 -1.68
CA ALA A 84 0.25 11.91 -0.90
C ALA A 84 0.82 10.49 -0.87
N TYR A 85 0.81 9.85 0.30
CA TYR A 85 1.28 8.48 0.45
C TYR A 85 0.28 7.50 -0.16
N GLY A 86 0.70 6.69 -1.13
CA GLY A 86 -0.16 5.64 -1.67
C GLY A 86 0.21 5.13 -3.07
N PRO A 87 -0.55 4.18 -3.60
CA PRO A 87 -0.44 3.72 -4.98
C PRO A 87 -0.77 4.84 -5.98
N VAL A 88 0.09 5.07 -6.96
CA VAL A 88 -0.13 6.09 -8.01
C VAL A 88 -0.14 5.46 -9.40
N GLU A 89 -1.01 5.94 -10.28
CA GLU A 89 -0.95 5.58 -11.70
C GLU A 89 0.24 6.25 -12.37
N THR A 90 1.05 5.45 -13.06
CA THR A 90 2.11 5.97 -13.92
C THR A 90 2.02 5.38 -15.32
N VAL A 91 2.42 6.19 -16.30
CA VAL A 91 2.69 5.71 -17.66
C VAL A 91 3.90 4.78 -17.56
N GLY A 92 3.68 3.46 -17.68
CA GLY A 92 4.75 2.46 -17.58
C GLY A 92 4.57 1.40 -16.48
N SER A 93 3.54 1.51 -15.63
CA SER A 93 3.11 0.36 -14.83
C SER A 93 2.62 -0.76 -15.78
N THR A 94 3.41 -1.83 -15.88
CA THR A 94 3.28 -2.87 -16.92
C THR A 94 3.31 -4.30 -16.38
N GLY A 95 2.96 -4.52 -15.12
CA GLY A 95 2.87 -5.87 -14.58
C GLY A 95 1.62 -6.12 -13.77
N LEU A 96 1.24 -7.39 -13.76
CA LEU A 96 0.21 -7.90 -12.88
C LEU A 96 0.88 -8.57 -11.68
N ILE A 97 0.20 -8.46 -10.55
CA ILE A 97 0.45 -9.25 -9.35
C ILE A 97 -0.80 -10.03 -9.03
N ALA A 98 -0.62 -11.21 -8.44
CA ALA A 98 -1.68 -12.03 -7.90
C ALA A 98 -1.51 -12.13 -6.39
N VAL A 99 -2.51 -11.66 -5.65
CA VAL A 99 -2.47 -11.59 -4.20
C VAL A 99 -3.51 -12.52 -3.63
N LEU A 100 -3.09 -13.54 -2.90
CA LEU A 100 -3.98 -14.35 -2.10
C LEU A 100 -4.09 -13.74 -0.70
N TYR A 101 -5.30 -13.33 -0.33
CA TYR A 101 -5.62 -12.89 1.02
C TYR A 101 -6.40 -13.99 1.74
N PRO A 102 -5.84 -14.65 2.78
CA PRO A 102 -6.48 -15.79 3.44
C PRO A 102 -7.54 -15.38 4.48
N GLY A 103 -7.71 -14.08 4.74
CA GLY A 103 -8.72 -13.57 5.67
C GLY A 103 -10.01 -13.12 4.97
N LYS A 104 -10.87 -12.43 5.73
CA LYS A 104 -12.06 -11.77 5.17
C LYS A 104 -11.78 -10.29 4.90
N VAL A 105 -12.23 -9.82 3.74
CA VAL A 105 -12.28 -8.40 3.36
C VAL A 105 -13.76 -8.10 3.09
N ASP A 106 -14.24 -6.93 3.52
CA ASP A 106 -15.62 -6.57 3.18
C ASP A 106 -15.76 -6.34 1.65
N PRO A 107 -16.96 -6.55 1.09
CA PRO A 107 -17.18 -6.41 -0.35
C PRO A 107 -16.80 -5.03 -0.91
N ALA A 108 -16.91 -3.95 -0.13
CA ALA A 108 -16.58 -2.61 -0.61
C ALA A 108 -15.06 -2.42 -0.77
N GLY A 109 -14.23 -3.13 0.01
CA GLY A 109 -12.79 -3.20 -0.16
C GLY A 109 -12.33 -4.01 -1.40
N LEU A 110 -13.14 -4.97 -1.87
CA LEU A 110 -12.81 -5.85 -2.99
C LEU A 110 -13.32 -5.34 -4.36
N ARG A 111 -13.80 -4.10 -4.43
CA ARG A 111 -14.34 -3.54 -5.68
C ARG A 111 -13.24 -3.33 -6.70
N ASP A 112 -13.57 -3.62 -7.95
CA ASP A 112 -12.69 -3.34 -9.09
C ASP A 112 -12.30 -1.85 -9.15
N GLY A 113 -11.02 -1.59 -9.42
CA GLY A 113 -10.42 -0.27 -9.42
C GLY A 113 -9.94 0.23 -8.05
N ASN A 114 -10.35 -0.38 -6.93
CA ASN A 114 -9.79 -0.01 -5.63
C ASN A 114 -8.27 -0.16 -5.63
N LYS A 115 -7.60 0.74 -4.93
CA LYS A 115 -6.14 0.74 -4.79
C LYS A 115 -5.77 0.15 -3.45
N PHE A 116 -4.61 -0.50 -3.39
CA PHE A 116 -4.12 -1.06 -2.14
C PHE A 116 -2.61 -1.03 -2.07
N ILE A 117 -2.11 -1.03 -0.84
CA ILE A 117 -0.75 -1.48 -0.48
C ILE A 117 -0.92 -2.81 0.26
N VAL A 118 -0.04 -3.76 -0.02
CA VAL A 118 0.01 -5.06 0.64
C VAL A 118 1.40 -5.32 1.18
N VAL A 119 1.46 -5.82 2.41
CA VAL A 119 2.62 -6.52 2.95
C VAL A 119 2.35 -8.01 2.83
N ALA A 120 3.23 -8.72 2.11
CA ALA A 120 3.01 -10.09 1.74
C ALA A 120 4.30 -10.89 1.72
N GLU A 121 4.17 -12.20 1.87
CA GLU A 121 5.24 -13.14 1.55
C GLU A 121 5.21 -13.49 0.06
N MET A 122 6.36 -13.37 -0.59
CA MET A 122 6.54 -13.80 -1.98
C MET A 122 6.43 -15.32 -2.09
N GLN A 123 5.56 -15.80 -2.98
CA GLN A 123 5.38 -17.22 -3.28
C GLN A 123 6.02 -17.62 -4.63
N GLY A 124 6.68 -16.68 -5.30
CA GLY A 124 7.29 -16.88 -6.61
C GLY A 124 6.32 -16.71 -7.77
N ALA A 125 6.61 -17.37 -8.90
CA ALA A 125 5.70 -17.37 -10.05
C ALA A 125 4.63 -18.44 -9.88
N LYS A 126 3.35 -18.08 -10.08
CA LYS A 126 2.26 -19.06 -10.23
C LYS A 126 1.43 -18.76 -11.47
N ALA A 127 0.93 -19.80 -12.12
CA ALA A 127 0.00 -19.66 -13.22
C ALA A 127 -1.33 -19.09 -12.71
N VAL A 128 -1.74 -17.95 -13.28
CA VAL A 128 -2.99 -17.28 -12.93
C VAL A 128 -3.73 -16.95 -14.22
N SER A 129 -5.02 -17.29 -14.26
CA SER A 129 -5.92 -16.91 -15.34
C SER A 129 -6.40 -15.48 -15.12
N PHE A 130 -6.30 -14.66 -16.15
CA PHE A 130 -6.83 -13.29 -16.18
C PHE A 130 -7.04 -12.91 -17.64
N ASP A 131 -8.16 -12.23 -17.93
CA ASP A 131 -8.51 -11.77 -19.28
C ASP A 131 -8.40 -12.87 -20.36
N GLY A 132 -8.94 -14.06 -20.06
CA GLY A 132 -8.96 -15.21 -20.97
C GLY A 132 -7.62 -15.91 -21.19
N ALA A 133 -6.53 -15.48 -20.55
CA ALA A 133 -5.21 -16.10 -20.68
C ALA A 133 -4.66 -16.58 -19.33
N THR A 134 -4.04 -17.76 -19.32
CA THR A 134 -3.29 -18.27 -18.17
C THR A 134 -1.82 -17.98 -18.36
N ARG A 135 -1.23 -17.18 -17.47
CA ARG A 135 0.20 -16.80 -17.52
C ARG A 135 0.82 -16.86 -16.12
N PRO A 136 2.14 -17.11 -16.01
CA PRO A 136 2.83 -16.98 -14.73
C PRO A 136 2.82 -15.52 -14.27
N GLN A 137 2.35 -15.29 -13.04
CA GLN A 137 2.34 -13.98 -12.40
C GLN A 137 3.13 -14.04 -11.09
N THR A 138 3.64 -12.87 -10.66
CA THR A 138 4.20 -12.69 -9.33
C THR A 138 3.11 -12.94 -8.30
N TYR A 139 3.25 -14.01 -7.53
CA TYR A 139 2.23 -14.47 -6.60
C TYR A 139 2.63 -14.15 -5.15
N LEU A 140 1.69 -13.57 -4.42
CA LEU A 140 1.87 -13.05 -3.06
C LEU A 140 0.88 -13.72 -2.11
N LEU A 141 1.34 -14.08 -0.91
CA LEU A 141 0.47 -14.44 0.20
C LEU A 141 0.42 -13.26 1.17
N ALA A 142 -0.73 -12.58 1.22
CA ALA A 142 -0.87 -11.34 1.98
C ALA A 142 -0.92 -11.59 3.49
N ARG A 143 -0.17 -10.77 4.24
CA ARG A 143 -0.21 -10.68 5.70
C ARG A 143 -1.13 -9.53 6.13
N CYS A 144 -0.95 -8.37 5.51
CA CYS A 144 -1.82 -7.22 5.67
C CYS A 144 -2.01 -6.49 4.35
N MET A 145 -3.19 -5.91 4.16
CA MET A 145 -3.55 -5.10 2.99
C MET A 145 -4.29 -3.87 3.47
N HIS A 146 -3.84 -2.69 3.04
CA HIS A 146 -4.55 -1.44 3.26
C HIS A 146 -5.17 -1.04 1.93
N VAL A 147 -6.48 -0.77 1.94
CA VAL A 147 -7.27 -0.53 0.74
C VAL A 147 -7.88 0.86 0.80
N TRP A 148 -7.73 1.61 -0.28
CA TRP A 148 -8.50 2.81 -0.57
C TRP A 148 -9.64 2.48 -1.52
N LYS A 149 -10.87 2.80 -1.13
CA LYS A 149 -12.09 2.48 -1.90
C LYS A 149 -12.33 3.48 -3.04
N THR A 150 -11.30 3.69 -3.88
CA THR A 150 -11.30 4.64 -5.00
C THR A 150 -12.24 4.26 -6.13
N GLY A 151 -12.58 2.97 -6.26
CA GLY A 151 -13.21 2.44 -7.47
C GLY A 151 -12.40 2.74 -8.74
N ARG A 152 -13.03 2.63 -9.91
CA ARG A 152 -12.34 2.73 -11.21
C ARG A 152 -11.83 4.13 -11.58
N TYR A 153 -12.57 5.16 -11.18
CA TYR A 153 -12.45 6.49 -11.80
C TYR A 153 -11.72 7.51 -10.96
N TYR A 154 -11.51 7.25 -9.67
CA TYR A 154 -10.91 8.22 -8.77
C TYR A 154 -9.48 7.85 -8.37
N GLU A 155 -8.69 8.88 -8.15
CA GLU A 155 -7.37 8.82 -7.55
C GLU A 155 -7.43 9.15 -6.05
N ILE A 156 -6.44 8.69 -5.28
CA ILE A 156 -6.37 9.01 -3.84
C ILE A 156 -6.30 10.54 -3.65
N SER A 157 -5.58 11.22 -4.53
CA SER A 157 -5.45 12.67 -4.56
C SER A 157 -6.74 13.42 -4.87
N ASP A 158 -7.77 12.76 -5.42
CA ASP A 158 -9.06 13.39 -5.72
C ASP A 158 -9.90 13.63 -4.45
N PHE A 159 -9.45 13.09 -3.31
CA PHE A 159 -10.08 13.26 -2.01
C PHE A 159 -9.19 14.08 -1.03
N PRO A 160 -8.81 15.33 -1.37
CA PRO A 160 -7.96 16.12 -0.50
C PRO A 160 -8.71 16.47 0.80
N HIS A 161 -8.00 16.42 1.93
CA HIS A 161 -8.51 16.94 3.19
C HIS A 161 -8.58 18.48 3.12
N VAL A 162 -9.79 19.04 3.05
CA VAL A 162 -10.04 20.49 3.21
C VAL A 162 -10.95 20.75 4.42
N ALA A 163 -10.82 21.94 5.00
CA ALA A 163 -11.36 22.27 6.32
C ALA A 163 -12.89 22.46 6.39
N ASP A 164 -13.60 22.52 5.25
CA ASP A 164 -14.96 23.06 5.15
C ASP A 164 -16.06 22.06 4.70
N GLY A 165 -15.74 20.76 4.54
CA GLY A 165 -16.75 19.73 4.27
C GLY A 165 -16.16 18.55 3.50
N TYR A 166 -16.59 17.33 3.82
CA TYR A 166 -15.80 16.12 3.52
C TYR A 166 -16.66 14.92 3.07
N TYR A 167 -16.25 14.28 1.98
CA TYR A 167 -16.43 12.83 1.82
C TYR A 167 -15.03 12.22 1.93
N PRO A 168 -14.66 11.65 3.10
CA PRO A 168 -13.42 10.89 3.20
C PRO A 168 -13.37 9.85 2.11
N LEU A 169 -12.19 9.69 1.51
CA LEU A 169 -11.90 8.43 0.84
C LEU A 169 -11.99 7.33 1.89
N GLU A 170 -13.01 6.49 1.76
CA GLU A 170 -13.15 5.35 2.66
C GLU A 170 -11.96 4.42 2.45
N GLU A 171 -11.25 4.16 3.53
CA GLU A 171 -10.05 3.31 3.52
C GLU A 171 -10.07 2.37 4.73
N GLN A 172 -9.44 1.20 4.58
CA GLN A 172 -9.41 0.20 5.64
C GLN A 172 -8.19 -0.72 5.53
N THR A 173 -7.61 -1.03 6.69
CA THR A 173 -6.56 -2.05 6.82
C THR A 173 -7.17 -3.40 7.22
N TYR A 174 -6.80 -4.45 6.50
CA TYR A 174 -7.12 -5.84 6.78
C TYR A 174 -5.83 -6.59 7.05
N CYS A 175 -5.73 -7.21 8.22
CA CYS A 175 -4.58 -8.03 8.60
C CYS A 175 -5.05 -9.45 8.94
N THR A 176 -4.28 -10.44 8.52
CA THR A 176 -4.40 -11.80 9.00
C THR A 176 -3.97 -11.82 10.46
N LYS A 177 -4.76 -12.48 11.33
CA LYS A 177 -4.43 -12.63 12.75
C LYS A 177 -3.15 -13.41 12.96
#